data_AF-A0AAD7FVT7-F1
#
_entry.id   AF-A0AAD7FVT7-F1
#
_cell.length_a   1.000
_cell.length_b   1.000
_cell.length_c   1.000
_cell.angle_alpha   90.00
_cell.angle_beta   90.00
_cell.angle_gamma   90.00
#
_symmetry.space_group_name_H-M   'P 1'
#
loop_
_entity.id
_entity.type
_entity.pdbx_description
1 polymer ?
#
loop_
_entity_poly.entity_id
_entity_poly.type
_entity_poly.pdbx_seq_one_letter_code
_entity_poly.pdbx_strand_id
1 'polypeptide(L)' 'MDIIHIDAILRGAHLIPIFGDDFIPLNFKYSSSLDSFRAFYINKYADHHSHEIVF' A
#
# COMPACT_ATOMS: atom_id res chain seq x y z
N MET A 1 13.62 -24.05 -15.73
CA MET A 1 12.28 -23.87 -15.17
C MET A 1 12.53 -23.51 -13.72
N ASP A 2 12.43 -22.23 -13.40
CA ASP A 2 12.82 -21.75 -12.08
C ASP A 2 11.58 -21.72 -11.18
N ILE A 3 11.71 -22.31 -10.00
CA ILE A 3 10.67 -22.36 -9.00
C ILE A 3 10.82 -21.10 -8.15
N ILE A 4 9.85 -20.21 -8.24
CA ILE A 4 9.79 -19.00 -7.41
C ILE A 4 8.94 -19.33 -6.19
N HIS A 5 9.47 -19.07 -4.99
CA HIS A 5 8.71 -19.25 -3.75
C HIS A 5 7.52 -18.28 -3.75
N ILE A 6 6.33 -18.76 -3.36
CA ILE A 6 5.12 -17.90 -3.35
C ILE A 6 5.30 -16.70 -2.41
N ASP A 7 6.07 -16.85 -1.34
CA ASP A 7 6.40 -15.78 -0.38
C ASP A 7 7.30 -14.69 -0.99
N ALA A 8 7.99 -14.98 -2.11
CA ALA A 8 8.74 -13.97 -2.84
C ALA A 8 7.83 -13.11 -3.75
N ILE A 9 6.54 -13.42 -3.83
CA ILE A 9 5.57 -12.67 -4.64
C ILE A 9 4.94 -11.58 -3.78
N LEU A 10 5.45 -10.36 -3.90
CA LEU A 10 4.83 -9.19 -3.30
C LEU A 10 3.46 -8.91 -3.93
N ARG A 11 2.40 -8.98 -3.13
CA ARG A 11 1.04 -8.58 -3.54
C ARG A 11 0.74 -7.19 -3.02
N GLY A 12 0.91 -6.18 -3.87
CA GLY A 12 0.51 -4.82 -3.54
C GLY A 12 -1.01 -4.71 -3.35
N ALA A 13 -1.44 -4.23 -2.19
CA ALA A 13 -2.82 -3.82 -1.97
C ALA A 13 -2.95 -2.31 -2.19
N HIS A 14 -3.94 -1.88 -2.96
CA HIS A 14 -4.24 -0.46 -3.10
C HIS A 14 -4.95 0.03 -1.84
N LEU A 15 -4.24 0.83 -1.03
CA LEU A 15 -4.78 1.45 0.16
C LEU A 15 -5.36 2.83 -0.19
N ILE A 16 -6.61 3.06 0.18
CA ILE A 16 -7.26 4.36 0.03
C ILE A 16 -6.94 5.18 1.29
N PRO A 17 -6.29 6.35 1.17
CA PRO A 17 -6.02 7.20 2.31
C PRO A 17 -7.30 7.84 2.86
N ILE A 18 -7.26 8.19 4.14
CA ILE A 18 -8.26 9.09 4.73
C ILE A 18 -7.86 10.52 4.36
N PHE A 19 -8.65 11.13 3.47
CA PHE A 19 -8.46 12.51 3.08
C PHE A 19 -8.89 13.47 4.20
N GLY A 20 -8.11 14.54 4.38
CA GLY A 20 -8.49 15.69 5.20
C GLY A 20 -9.09 16.80 4.35
N ASP A 21 -9.06 18.02 4.88
CA ASP A 21 -9.64 19.19 4.21
C ASP A 21 -8.71 19.85 3.17
N ASP A 22 -7.46 19.39 3.09
CA ASP A 22 -6.44 19.92 2.19
C ASP A 22 -6.51 19.34 0.77
N PHE A 23 -6.16 20.17 -0.21
CA PHE A 23 -6.04 19.74 -1.61
C PHE A 23 -4.72 18.98 -1.85
N ILE A 24 -4.79 17.94 -2.69
CA ILE A 24 -3.60 17.24 -3.17
C ILE A 24 -2.87 18.13 -4.19
N PRO A 25 -1.55 18.37 -4.05
CA PRO A 25 -0.77 19.12 -5.02
C PRO A 25 -0.85 18.49 -6.42
N LEU A 26 -0.90 19.32 -7.47
CA LEU A 26 -1.03 18.85 -8.85
C LEU A 26 0.14 17.95 -9.30
N ASN A 27 1.31 18.15 -8.68
CA ASN A 27 2.55 17.42 -8.93
C ASN A 27 2.83 16.32 -7.88
N PHE A 28 1.81 15.91 -7.14
CA PHE A 28 1.94 14.85 -6.14
C PHE A 28 2.30 13.52 -6.79
N LYS A 29 3.36 12.87 -6.27
CA LYS A 29 3.79 11.56 -6.75
C LYS A 29 3.01 10.46 -6.06
N TYR A 30 2.37 9.59 -6.83
CA TYR A 30 1.64 8.43 -6.29
C TYR A 30 2.53 7.53 -5.41
N SER A 31 3.83 7.45 -5.71
CA SER A 31 4.82 6.68 -4.94
C SER A 31 5.01 7.20 -3.51
N SER A 32 4.70 8.47 -3.25
CA SER A 32 4.81 9.10 -1.93
C SER A 32 3.50 9.06 -1.16
N SER A 33 2.44 8.45 -1.71
CA SER A 33 1.12 8.36 -1.09
C SER A 33 1.19 7.71 0.29
N LEU A 34 1.90 6.59 0.42
CA LEU A 34 2.00 5.85 1.69
C LEU A 34 2.65 6.67 2.82
N ASP A 35 3.58 7.58 2.50
CA ASP A 35 4.26 8.43 3.48
C ASP A 35 3.50 9.74 3.77
N SER A 36 2.61 10.16 2.87
CA SER A 36 1.99 11.48 2.92
C SER A 36 0.67 11.52 3.70
N PHE A 37 -0.02 10.38 3.81
CA PHE A 37 -1.27 10.28 4.55
C PHE A 37 -1.07 9.58 5.90
N ARG A 38 -1.75 10.08 6.93
CA ARG A 38 -1.60 9.57 8.31
C ARG A 38 -2.37 8.29 8.58
N ALA A 39 -3.38 7.98 7.77
CA ALA A 39 -4.25 6.84 7.96
C ALA A 39 -4.83 6.36 6.63
N PHE A 40 -5.11 5.06 6.55
CA PHE A 40 -5.65 4.40 5.37
C PHE A 40 -6.78 3.46 5.77
N TYR A 41 -7.75 3.28 4.87
CA TYR A 41 -8.75 2.22 5.01
C TYR A 41 -8.11 0.87 4.67
N ILE A 42 -8.16 -0.06 5.62
CA ILE A 42 -7.68 -1.42 5.42
C ILE A 42 -8.79 -2.25 4.78
N ASN A 43 -8.55 -2.72 3.56
CA ASN A 43 -9.42 -3.69 2.92
C ASN A 43 -9.08 -5.11 3.44
N LYS A 44 -10.06 -6.02 3.47
CA LYS A 44 -9.89 -7.43 3.83
C LYS A 44 -8.78 -8.16 3.05
N TYR A 45 -8.42 -7.64 1.87
CA TYR A 45 -7.34 -8.18 1.04
C TYR A 45 -5.96 -7.59 1.36
N ALA A 46 -5.91 -6.40 1.98
CA ALA A 46 -4.67 -5.77 2.38
C ALA A 46 -4.09 -6.44 3.63
N ASP A 47 -4.94 -6.76 4.60
CA ASP A 47 -4.53 -7.41 5.85
C ASP A 47 -4.04 -8.86 5.64
N HIS A 48 -4.66 -9.58 4.69
CA HIS A 48 -4.40 -11.00 4.46
C HIS A 48 -2.95 -11.34 4.08
N HIS A 49 -2.23 -10.41 3.43
CA HIS A 49 -0.83 -10.60 2.99
C HIS A 49 0.15 -9.54 3.51
N SER A 50 -0.31 -8.56 4.30
CA SER A 50 0.59 -7.54 4.88
C SER A 50 1.35 -8.05 6.11
N HIS A 51 0.99 -9.21 6.66
CA HIS A 51 1.64 -9.78 7.86
C HIS A 51 3.04 -10.37 7.62
N GLU A 52 3.49 -10.50 6.36
CA GLU A 52 4.80 -11.12 6.02
C GLU A 52 5.81 -10.16 5.36
N ILE A 53 5.45 -8.90 5.14
CA ILE A 53 6.34 -7.89 4.51
C ILE A 53 7.00 -7.00 5.58
N VAL A 54 7.03 -7.45 6.83
CA VAL A 54 7.85 -6.85 7.89
C VAL A 54 9.10 -7.71 8.03
N PHE A 55 10.12 -7.38 7.24
CA PHE A 55 11.51 -7.74 7.53
C PHE A 55 12.25 -6.46 7.94
#